data_AF-A0A3M6V009-F1
#
_entry.id   AF-A0A3M6V009-F1
#
_cell.length_a   1.000
_cell.length_b   1.000
_cell.length_c   1.000
_cell.angle_alpha   90.00
_cell.angle_beta   90.00
_cell.angle_gamma   90.00
#
_symmetry.space_group_name_H-M   'P 1'
#
loop_
_entity.id
_entity.type
_entity.pdbx_description
1 polymer ?
#
loop_
_entity_poly.entity_id
_entity_poly.type
_entity_poly.pdbx_seq_one_letter_code
_entity_poly.pdbx_strand_id
1 'polypeptide(L)'
;MKTSLKPSLSLCNAISSSVQSGVRRLFTTHLRCFSVSVSKHQKHRPHVGIVGSGPAGFYTAQQILKSHEDAVTDVYERLPVPFGLARFGIAPDHPETKARLF
;
A
#
# COMPACT_ATOMS: atom_id res chain seq x y z
N MET A 1 -36.92 -22.98 14.43
CA MET A 1 -36.74 -21.55 14.11
C MET A 1 -35.90 -21.44 12.84
N LYS A 2 -36.55 -21.10 11.71
CA LYS A 2 -35.92 -20.73 10.42
C LYS A 2 -35.15 -19.41 10.65
N THR A 3 -34.02 -19.07 10.02
CA THR A 3 -33.69 -19.07 8.59
C THR A 3 -32.18 -19.03 8.32
N SER A 4 -31.79 -19.76 7.27
CA SER A 4 -30.63 -19.60 6.39
C SER A 4 -30.27 -18.16 6.07
N LEU A 5 -28.97 -17.86 5.87
CA LEU A 5 -28.46 -17.16 4.67
C LEU A 5 -26.93 -17.00 4.69
N LYS A 6 -26.24 -17.90 3.97
CA LYS A 6 -24.97 -17.58 3.32
C LYS A 6 -25.28 -16.71 2.10
N PRO A 7 -24.52 -15.65 1.81
CA PRO A 7 -24.38 -15.16 0.45
C PRO A 7 -22.96 -15.48 -0.04
N SER A 8 -22.88 -16.50 -0.89
CA SER A 8 -21.87 -16.57 -1.93
C SER A 8 -21.99 -15.33 -2.82
N LEU A 9 -21.05 -14.39 -2.73
CA LEU A 9 -21.00 -13.21 -3.58
C LEU A 9 -19.54 -12.84 -3.88
N SER A 10 -18.82 -13.77 -4.50
CA SER A 10 -17.49 -13.53 -5.10
C SER A 10 -17.49 -13.69 -6.62
N LEU A 11 -18.65 -13.56 -7.28
CA LEU A 11 -18.79 -13.77 -8.73
C LEU A 11 -19.42 -12.59 -9.51
N CYS A 12 -19.62 -11.43 -8.90
CA CYS A 12 -20.33 -10.31 -9.54
C CYS A 12 -19.49 -9.06 -9.85
N ASN A 13 -18.16 -9.17 -9.98
CA ASN A 13 -17.33 -8.07 -10.51
C ASN A 13 -16.80 -8.31 -11.93
N ALA A 14 -17.35 -9.31 -12.63
CA ALA A 14 -17.34 -9.34 -14.08
C ALA A 14 -18.66 -8.73 -14.55
N ILE A 15 -18.61 -7.76 -15.47
CA ILE A 15 -19.77 -7.12 -16.14
C ILE A 15 -20.38 -5.93 -15.36
N SER A 16 -19.62 -4.84 -15.23
CA SER A 16 -20.18 -3.48 -15.19
C SER A 16 -19.04 -2.54 -15.62
N SER A 17 -19.04 -1.87 -16.75
CA SER A 17 -20.15 -1.19 -17.43
C SER A 17 -19.76 -0.95 -18.89
N SER A 18 -20.35 -1.73 -19.79
CA SER A 18 -20.40 -1.46 -21.22
C SER A 18 -21.84 -1.02 -21.53
N VAL A 19 -22.19 0.23 -21.27
CA VAL A 19 -23.48 0.82 -21.70
C VAL A 19 -23.31 2.34 -21.91
N GLN A 20 -23.44 2.72 -23.18
CA GLN A 20 -23.87 3.99 -23.77
C GLN A 20 -23.36 5.34 -23.23
N SER A 21 -22.50 5.97 -24.02
CA SER A 21 -22.78 7.30 -24.60
C SER A 21 -22.00 7.38 -25.92
N GLY A 22 -22.56 7.11 -27.10
CA GLY A 22 -23.73 7.81 -27.62
C GLY A 22 -23.37 9.21 -28.15
N VAL A 23 -22.16 9.44 -28.69
CA VAL A 23 -21.88 10.66 -29.47
C VAL A 23 -21.56 10.25 -30.91
N ARG A 24 -22.62 10.25 -31.72
CA ARG A 24 -22.51 10.34 -33.17
C ARG A 24 -21.74 11.61 -33.50
N ARG A 25 -20.51 11.49 -34.01
CA ARG A 25 -19.91 12.55 -34.84
C ARG A 25 -19.65 11.97 -36.22
N LEU A 26 -20.62 12.25 -37.10
CA LEU A 26 -20.34 12.60 -38.48
C LEU A 26 -19.25 13.69 -38.51
N PHE A 27 -18.60 13.83 -39.66
CA PHE A 27 -17.52 14.77 -40.00
C PHE A 27 -16.11 14.22 -39.83
N THR A 28 -15.78 13.34 -40.78
CA THR A 28 -14.44 13.22 -41.34
C THR A 28 -14.00 14.58 -41.91
N THR A 29 -13.07 15.26 -41.23
CA THR A 29 -11.94 15.97 -41.86
C THR A 29 -10.90 16.30 -40.78
N HIS A 30 -9.85 15.48 -40.73
CA HIS A 30 -8.47 15.90 -40.51
C HIS A 30 -8.00 16.50 -39.16
N LEU A 31 -8.48 16.01 -38.01
CA LEU A 31 -7.72 16.16 -36.76
C LEU A 31 -7.59 14.80 -36.04
N ARG A 32 -6.34 14.34 -35.91
CA ARG A 32 -5.95 13.16 -35.12
C ARG A 32 -6.35 13.39 -33.66
N CYS A 33 -7.53 12.92 -33.28
CA CYS A 33 -7.93 12.84 -31.89
C CYS A 33 -7.13 11.70 -31.24
N PHE A 34 -6.09 12.06 -30.48
CA PHE A 34 -5.36 11.12 -29.65
C PHE A 34 -6.23 10.80 -28.44
N SER A 35 -6.97 9.69 -28.50
CA SER A 35 -7.70 9.18 -27.34
C SER A 35 -6.67 8.68 -26.31
N VAL A 36 -6.26 9.55 -25.38
CA VAL A 36 -5.47 9.14 -24.21
C VAL A 36 -6.39 8.34 -23.30
N SER A 37 -6.38 7.03 -23.47
CA SER A 37 -6.99 6.10 -22.52
C SER A 37 -6.12 6.09 -21.28
N VAL A 38 -6.45 6.92 -20.29
CA VAL A 38 -5.84 6.84 -18.95
C VAL A 38 -6.24 5.49 -18.37
N SER A 39 -5.32 4.53 -18.42
CA SER A 39 -5.50 3.20 -17.87
C SER A 39 -5.81 3.34 -16.38
N LYS A 40 -7.01 2.89 -15.96
CA LYS A 40 -7.42 2.87 -14.56
C LYS A 40 -6.32 2.17 -13.76
N HIS A 41 -5.83 2.86 -12.73
CA HIS A 41 -4.83 2.40 -11.77
C HIS A 41 -4.99 0.90 -11.50
N GLN A 42 -4.05 0.08 -11.97
CA GLN A 42 -3.90 -1.24 -11.41
C GLN A 42 -3.61 -1.07 -9.91
N LYS A 43 -4.24 -1.90 -9.09
CA LYS A 43 -4.10 -1.90 -7.63
C LYS A 43 -2.69 -2.39 -7.29
N HIS A 44 -1.69 -1.54 -7.51
CA HIS A 44 -0.30 -1.87 -7.30
C HIS A 44 -0.07 -1.92 -5.79
N ARG A 45 0.35 -3.08 -5.29
CA ARG A 45 0.79 -3.23 -3.90
C ARG A 45 2.04 -2.36 -3.72
N PRO A 46 2.02 -1.33 -2.86
CA PRO A 46 3.20 -0.50 -2.69
C PRO A 46 4.34 -1.36 -2.14
N HIS A 47 5.51 -1.31 -2.77
CA HIS A 47 6.71 -1.94 -2.25
C HIS A 47 7.66 -0.84 -1.77
N VAL A 48 7.93 -0.79 -0.47
CA VAL A 48 8.67 0.30 0.17
C VAL A 48 9.93 -0.24 0.82
N GLY A 49 11.08 0.33 0.45
CA GLY A 49 12.36 0.07 1.12
C GLY A 49 12.66 1.14 2.15
N ILE A 50 12.92 0.74 3.39
CA ILE A 50 13.34 1.60 4.50
C ILE A 50 14.82 1.34 4.77
N VAL A 51 15.64 2.39 4.72
CA VAL A 51 17.07 2.30 5.02
C VAL A 51 17.32 2.79 6.44
N GLY A 52 17.72 1.87 7.31
CA GLY A 52 17.96 2.07 8.74
C GLY A 52 16.86 1.45 9.60
N SER A 53 17.22 0.46 10.42
CA SER A 53 16.30 -0.22 11.35
C SER A 53 16.31 0.38 12.76
N GLY A 54 16.59 1.68 12.86
CA GLY A 54 16.43 2.44 14.12
C GLY A 54 14.96 2.71 14.46
N PRO A 55 14.70 3.44 15.57
CA PRO A 55 13.33 3.75 16.01
C PRO A 55 12.52 4.47 14.91
N ALA A 56 13.15 5.44 14.22
CA ALA A 56 12.50 6.16 13.14
C ALA A 56 12.04 5.24 11.99
N GLY A 57 12.92 4.35 11.53
CA GLY A 57 12.59 3.42 10.44
C GLY A 57 11.50 2.43 10.81
N PHE A 58 11.54 1.89 12.04
CA PHE A 58 10.49 1.00 12.54
C PHE A 58 9.14 1.70 12.70
N TYR A 59 9.11 2.94 13.21
CA TYR A 59 7.86 3.71 13.30
C TYR A 59 7.28 4.01 11.93
N THR A 60 8.12 4.36 10.94
CA THR A 60 7.68 4.54 9.56
C THR A 60 7.12 3.24 8.99
N ALA A 61 7.80 2.10 9.19
CA ALA A 61 7.31 0.79 8.76
C ALA A 61 5.95 0.46 9.37
N GLN A 62 5.82 0.66 10.69
CA GLN A 62 4.58 0.42 11.41
C GLN A 62 3.44 1.30 10.86
N GLN A 63 3.71 2.56 10.56
CA GLN A 63 2.71 3.47 10.02
C GLN A 63 2.29 3.06 8.60
N ILE A 64 3.24 2.67 7.76
CA ILE A 64 2.96 2.20 6.39
C ILE A 64 2.08 0.95 6.43
N LEU A 65 2.41 -0.03 7.26
CA LEU A 65 1.63 -1.26 7.41
C LEU A 65 0.23 -1.01 7.98
N LYS A 66 0.07 0.01 8.84
CA LYS A 66 -1.25 0.45 9.35
C LYS A 66 -2.08 1.17 8.30
N SER A 67 -1.45 2.00 7.46
CA SER A 67 -2.14 2.78 6.43
C SER A 67 -2.46 1.98 5.17
N HIS A 68 -1.67 0.94 4.87
CA HIS A 68 -1.79 0.12 3.68
C HIS A 68 -1.62 -1.37 4.01
N GLU A 69 -2.74 -2.10 4.15
CA GLU A 69 -2.73 -3.54 4.43
C GLU A 69 -2.03 -4.39 3.35
N ASP A 70 -2.04 -3.92 2.10
CA ASP A 70 -1.45 -4.61 0.95
C ASP A 70 0.02 -4.20 0.69
N ALA A 71 0.60 -3.29 1.50
CA ALA A 71 1.97 -2.82 1.29
C ALA A 71 3.01 -3.83 1.77
N VAL A 72 4.05 -4.00 0.97
CA VAL A 72 5.23 -4.79 1.33
C VAL A 72 6.32 -3.79 1.74
N THR A 73 6.94 -4.01 2.89
CA THR A 73 7.98 -3.12 3.43
C THR A 73 9.24 -3.91 3.75
N ASP A 74 10.35 -3.56 3.11
CA ASP A 74 11.67 -4.12 3.37
C ASP A 74 12.49 -3.14 4.21
N VAL A 75 13.13 -3.61 5.29
CA VAL A 75 14.00 -2.79 6.13
C VAL A 75 15.44 -3.24 5.95
N TYR A 76 16.28 -2.35 5.43
CA TYR A 76 17.70 -2.56 5.22
C TYR A 76 18.49 -1.91 6.34
N GLU A 77 19.49 -2.60 6.86
CA GLU A 77 20.40 -2.03 7.84
C GLU A 77 21.83 -2.50 7.61
N ARG A 78 22.79 -1.67 8.04
CA ARG A 78 24.22 -1.86 7.77
C ARG A 78 24.88 -2.84 8.73
N LEU A 79 24.51 -2.79 10.00
CA LEU A 79 24.93 -3.70 11.04
C LEU A 79 24.18 -5.04 10.90
N PRO A 80 24.67 -6.13 11.51
CA PRO A 80 23.93 -7.39 11.56
C PRO A 80 22.79 -7.35 12.60
N VAL A 81 22.58 -6.21 13.27
CA VAL A 81 21.70 -6.10 14.42
C VAL A 81 20.79 -4.88 14.31
N PRO A 82 19.47 -5.06 14.50
CA PRO A 82 18.54 -3.94 14.38
C PRO A 82 18.63 -2.97 15.55
N PHE A 83 17.82 -1.91 15.48
CA PHE A 83 17.53 -0.91 16.52
C PHE A 83 18.47 0.29 16.65
N GLY A 84 19.64 0.26 16.00
CA GLY A 84 20.56 1.39 15.94
C GLY A 84 20.81 2.03 17.31
N LEU A 85 20.52 3.33 17.44
CA LEU A 85 20.75 4.10 18.67
C LEU A 85 19.97 3.59 19.88
N ALA A 86 18.81 2.97 19.71
CA ALA A 86 18.11 2.39 20.86
C ALA A 86 18.89 1.21 21.47
N ARG A 87 19.78 0.57 20.69
CA ARG A 87 20.66 -0.49 21.17
C ARG A 87 22.00 0.04 21.68
N PHE A 88 22.61 0.97 20.94
CA PHE A 88 24.00 1.40 21.14
C PHE A 88 24.16 2.78 21.79
N GLY A 89 23.12 3.61 21.77
CA GLY A 89 23.16 4.98 22.28
C GLY A 89 22.60 5.15 23.69
N ILE A 90 21.74 4.23 24.14
CA ILE A 90 21.18 4.27 25.50
C ILE A 90 22.21 3.70 26.47
N ALA A 91 22.49 4.49 27.51
CA ALA A 91 23.39 4.07 28.57
C ALA A 91 22.85 2.82 29.29
N PRO A 92 23.72 1.87 29.68
CA PRO A 92 23.31 0.56 30.20
C PRO A 92 22.68 0.62 31.60
N ASP A 93 22.79 1.75 32.27
CA ASP A 93 22.29 2.04 33.62
C ASP A 93 20.79 2.38 33.68
N HIS A 94 20.14 2.64 32.54
CA HIS A 94 18.71 2.95 32.45
C HIS A 94 17.97 1.96 31.53
N PRO A 95 17.74 0.71 31.99
CA PRO A 95 17.07 -0.31 31.18
C PRO A 95 15.62 0.06 30.83
N GLU A 96 14.94 0.88 31.64
CA GLU A 96 13.58 1.34 31.36
C GLU A 96 13.45 2.14 30.06
N THR A 97 14.41 3.03 29.76
CA THR A 97 14.40 3.83 28.53
C THR A 97 14.61 2.95 27.30
N LYS A 98 15.40 1.89 27.46
CA LYS A 98 15.62 0.88 26.43
C LYS A 98 14.35 0.07 26.17
N ALA A 99 13.66 -0.37 27.23
CA ALA A 99 12.41 -1.13 27.11
C ALA A 99 11.25 -0.32 26.50
N ARG A 100 11.24 1.01 26.66
CA ARG A 100 10.16 1.86 26.11
C ARG A 100 10.33 2.18 24.62
N LEU A 101 11.52 1.94 24.07
CA LEU A 101 11.85 2.18 22.66
C LEU A 101 11.73 0.92 21.80
N PHE A 102 11.35 -0.22 22.40
CA PHE A 102 11.16 -1.51 21.75
C PHE A 102 9.74 -2.04 21.94
#